data_AF-C6XH80-F1
#
_entry.id   AF-C6XH80-F1
#
_cell.length_a   1.000
_cell.length_b   1.000
_cell.length_c   1.000
_cell.angle_alpha   90.00
_cell.angle_beta   90.00
_cell.angle_gamma   90.00
#
_symmetry.space_group_name_H-M   'P 1'
#
loop_
_entity.id
_entity.type
_entity.pdbx_description
1 polymer ?
#
loop_
_entity_poly.entity_id
_entity_poly.type
_entity_poly.pdbx_seq_one_letter_code
_entity_poly.pdbx_strand_id
1 'polypeptide(L)'
;MLSHAKKMKVVGRAGIGTDNVDLVVASRAGIVVMNTPFGNSITTAEHAISLMLAIARQIPVANESTHKGKWEKFNFMGVEAG
;
A
#
# COMPACT_ATOMS: atom_id res chain seq x y z
N MET A 1 -21.70 10.22 12.09
CA MET A 1 -21.21 11.22 11.12
C MET A 1 -22.16 11.36 9.92
N LEU A 2 -22.44 10.28 9.17
CA LEU A 2 -23.33 10.30 7.99
C LEU A 2 -24.75 10.82 8.29
N SER A 3 -25.32 10.48 9.47
CA SER A 3 -26.65 10.90 9.90
C SER A 3 -26.84 12.42 10.09
N HIS A 4 -25.74 13.18 10.21
CA HIS A 4 -25.79 14.63 10.42
C HIS A 4 -25.64 15.41 9.10
N ALA A 5 -25.25 14.73 8.02
CA ALA A 5 -24.95 15.34 6.73
C ALA A 5 -26.18 15.35 5.81
N LYS A 6 -27.22 16.10 6.19
CA LYS A 6 -28.56 16.07 5.56
C LYS A 6 -28.62 16.41 4.06
N LYS A 7 -27.58 17.04 3.50
CA LYS A 7 -27.49 17.39 2.06
C LYS A 7 -26.47 16.55 1.29
N MET A 8 -25.81 15.59 1.95
CA MET A 8 -24.75 14.81 1.36
C MET A 8 -25.32 13.78 0.39
N LYS A 9 -24.77 13.73 -0.82
CA LYS A 9 -25.21 12.80 -1.89
C LYS A 9 -24.13 11.77 -2.26
N VAL A 10 -22.86 12.11 -2.04
CA VAL A 10 -21.71 11.29 -2.45
C VAL A 10 -20.61 11.36 -1.39
N VAL A 11 -19.93 10.23 -1.16
CA VAL A 11 -18.66 10.13 -0.43
C VAL A 11 -17.60 9.61 -1.41
N GLY A 12 -16.58 10.43 -1.67
CA GLY A 12 -15.42 10.04 -2.48
C GLY A 12 -14.25 9.62 -1.59
N ARG A 13 -13.75 8.40 -1.79
CA ARG A 13 -12.55 7.89 -1.12
C ARG A 13 -11.39 7.86 -2.12
N ALA A 14 -10.32 8.61 -1.83
CA ALA A 14 -9.07 8.58 -2.59
C ALA A 14 -8.24 7.33 -2.21
N GLY A 15 -8.60 6.18 -2.78
CA GLY A 15 -7.94 4.88 -2.62
C GLY A 15 -8.91 3.70 -2.77
N ILE A 16 -8.38 2.47 -2.69
CA ILE A 16 -9.13 1.23 -2.95
C ILE A 16 -10.09 0.83 -1.82
N GLY A 17 -9.57 0.52 -0.63
CA GLY A 17 -10.38 0.09 0.52
C GLY A 17 -11.46 1.09 0.95
N THR A 18 -12.61 0.58 1.37
CA THR A 18 -13.75 1.37 1.86
C THR A 18 -14.07 1.08 3.32
N ASP A 19 -13.16 0.41 4.03
CA ASP A 19 -13.34 -0.12 5.39
C ASP A 19 -13.65 0.97 6.43
N ASN A 20 -13.25 2.21 6.13
CA ASN A 20 -13.45 3.37 6.97
C ASN A 20 -14.85 4.02 6.79
N VAL A 21 -15.69 3.49 5.90
CA VAL A 21 -17.02 4.02 5.59
C VAL A 21 -18.09 2.97 5.89
N ASP A 22 -19.08 3.33 6.70
CA ASP A 22 -20.26 2.49 6.93
C ASP A 22 -21.15 2.48 5.69
N LEU A 23 -20.96 1.47 4.85
CA LEU A 23 -21.67 1.28 3.58
C LEU A 23 -23.17 1.04 3.79
N VAL A 24 -23.57 0.43 4.91
CA VAL A 24 -24.97 0.13 5.22
C VAL A 24 -25.72 1.42 5.54
N VAL A 25 -25.15 2.27 6.38
CA VAL A 25 -25.73 3.57 6.72
C VAL A 25 -25.73 4.50 5.50
N ALA A 26 -24.66 4.52 4.71
CA ALA A 26 -24.59 5.32 3.48
C ALA A 26 -25.69 4.90 2.47
N SER A 27 -25.85 3.60 2.22
CA SER A 27 -26.88 3.07 1.32
C SER A 27 -28.30 3.42 1.80
N ARG A 28 -28.59 3.24 3.10
CA ARG A 28 -29.90 3.60 3.69
C ARG A 28 -30.21 5.10 3.61
N ALA A 29 -29.18 5.94 3.63
CA ALA A 29 -29.30 7.39 3.49
C ALA A 29 -29.33 7.87 2.03
N GLY A 30 -29.27 6.96 1.04
CA GLY A 30 -29.23 7.31 -0.38
C GLY A 30 -27.91 7.96 -0.83
N ILE A 31 -26.83 7.72 -0.09
CA ILE A 31 -25.52 8.32 -0.32
C ILE A 31 -24.66 7.33 -1.10
N VAL A 32 -24.16 7.73 -2.27
CA VAL A 32 -23.28 6.92 -3.10
C VAL A 32 -21.85 6.98 -2.54
N VAL A 33 -21.22 5.82 -2.35
CA VAL A 33 -19.80 5.71 -1.97
C VAL A 33 -19.01 5.31 -3.20
N MET A 34 -17.99 6.10 -3.54
CA MET A 34 -17.09 5.84 -4.67
C MET A 34 -15.64 5.75 -4.19
N ASN A 35 -14.89 4.81 -4.75
CA ASN A 35 -13.47 4.57 -4.47
C ASN A 35 -12.65 4.66 -5.76
N THR A 36 -11.33 4.42 -5.68
CA THR A 36 -10.45 4.38 -6.85
C THR A 36 -9.92 2.96 -7.08
N PRO A 37 -10.69 2.06 -7.72
CA PRO A 37 -10.44 0.61 -7.73
C PRO A 37 -9.13 0.15 -8.38
N PHE A 38 -8.42 1.03 -9.08
CA PHE A 38 -7.14 0.75 -9.74
C PHE A 38 -6.06 1.79 -9.45
N GLY A 39 -6.30 2.69 -8.48
CA GLY A 39 -5.43 3.84 -8.23
C GLY A 39 -4.01 3.50 -7.79
N ASN A 40 -3.73 2.25 -7.41
CA ASN A 40 -2.40 1.80 -6.98
C ASN A 40 -1.83 0.64 -7.81
N SER A 41 -2.43 0.27 -8.95
CA SER A 41 -2.02 -0.96 -9.65
C SER A 41 -0.55 -0.90 -10.10
N ILE A 42 -0.12 0.24 -10.65
CA ILE A 42 1.27 0.45 -11.09
C ILE A 42 2.22 0.46 -9.89
N THR A 43 1.92 1.26 -8.87
CA THR A 43 2.79 1.37 -7.68
C THR A 43 2.88 0.05 -6.91
N THR A 44 1.82 -0.77 -6.92
CA THR A 44 1.83 -2.11 -6.34
C THR A 44 2.72 -3.05 -7.13
N ALA A 45 2.69 -2.99 -8.47
CA ALA A 45 3.57 -3.80 -9.32
C ALA A 45 5.05 -3.41 -9.13
N GLU A 46 5.34 -2.10 -9.11
CA GLU A 46 6.69 -1.58 -8.82
C GLU A 46 7.17 -2.04 -7.44
N HIS A 47 6.30 -1.99 -6.43
CA HIS A 47 6.66 -2.43 -5.09
C HIS A 47 6.92 -3.94 -5.02
N ALA A 48 6.13 -4.76 -5.71
CA ALA A 48 6.36 -6.20 -5.78
C ALA A 48 7.72 -6.53 -6.40
N ILE A 49 8.06 -5.91 -7.54
CA ILE A 49 9.38 -6.06 -8.17
C ILE A 49 10.50 -5.56 -7.25
N SER A 50 10.30 -4.42 -6.60
CA SER A 50 11.27 -3.86 -5.65
C SER A 50 11.53 -4.82 -4.48
N LEU A 51 10.49 -5.45 -3.94
CA LEU A 51 10.63 -6.43 -2.86
C LEU A 51 11.34 -7.70 -3.33
N MET A 52 11.03 -8.21 -4.53
CA MET A 52 11.75 -9.35 -5.10
C MET A 52 13.24 -9.08 -5.22
N LEU A 53 13.63 -7.91 -5.74
CA LEU A 53 15.03 -7.49 -5.84
C LEU A 53 15.68 -7.28 -4.47
N ALA A 54 14.96 -6.66 -3.53
CA ALA A 54 15.46 -6.41 -2.18
C ALA A 54 15.80 -7.70 -1.43
N ILE A 55 14.97 -8.74 -1.59
CA ILE A 55 15.21 -10.07 -1.00
C ILE A 55 16.36 -10.76 -1.73
N ALA A 56 16.36 -10.78 -3.06
CA ALA A 56 17.40 -11.41 -3.87
C ALA A 56 18.81 -10.88 -3.55
N ARG A 57 18.90 -9.60 -3.16
CA ARG A 57 20.17 -8.92 -2.82
C ARG A 57 20.37 -8.66 -1.33
N GLN A 58 19.48 -9.18 -0.47
CA GLN A 58 19.54 -9.04 1.00
C GLN A 58 19.70 -7.57 1.45
N ILE A 59 19.12 -6.63 0.70
CA ILE A 59 19.33 -5.18 0.88
C ILE A 59 18.99 -4.71 2.29
N PRO A 60 17.86 -5.09 2.92
CA PRO A 60 17.53 -4.60 4.25
C PRO A 60 18.58 -4.96 5.32
N VAL A 61 19.11 -6.20 5.26
CA VAL A 61 20.10 -6.70 6.22
C VAL A 61 21.47 -6.06 5.96
N ALA A 62 21.87 -5.95 4.70
CA ALA A 62 23.11 -5.28 4.32
C ALA A 62 23.10 -3.79 4.69
N ASN A 63 21.95 -3.11 4.53
CA ASN A 63 21.74 -1.73 4.92
C ASN A 63 21.89 -1.54 6.43
N GLU A 64 21.24 -2.39 7.24
CA GLU A 64 21.38 -2.34 8.69
C GLU A 64 22.84 -2.57 9.13
N SER A 65 23.53 -3.54 8.55
CA SER A 65 24.93 -3.84 8.87
C SER A 65 25.86 -2.67 8.53
N THR A 66 25.66 -2.04 7.36
CA THR A 66 26.44 -0.88 6.91
C THR A 66 26.22 0.33 7.82
N HIS A 67 24.96 0.58 8.23
CA HIS A 67 24.65 1.63 9.21
C HIS A 67 25.29 1.40 10.59
N LYS A 68 25.62 0.15 10.93
CA LYS A 68 26.39 -0.22 12.13
C LYS A 68 27.91 -0.10 11.93
N GLY A 69 28.37 0.45 10.81
CA GLY A 69 29.78 0.64 10.49
C GLY A 69 30.52 -0.61 10.01
N LYS A 70 29.79 -1.70 9.73
CA LYS A 70 30.39 -2.95 9.26
C LYS A 70 30.46 -2.99 7.73
N TRP A 71 31.49 -3.64 7.20
CA TRP A 71 31.67 -3.85 5.76
C TRP A 71 31.79 -5.34 5.44
N GLU A 72 30.65 -6.02 5.35
CA GLU A 72 30.56 -7.49 5.28
C GLU A 72 30.38 -8.00 3.84
N LYS A 73 31.27 -7.59 2.93
CA LYS A 73 31.18 -7.85 1.48
C LYS A 73 30.97 -9.32 1.10
N PHE A 74 31.51 -10.26 1.89
CA PHE A 74 31.41 -11.69 1.61
C PHE A 74 30.14 -12.34 2.18
N ASN A 75 29.44 -11.69 3.12
CA ASN A 75 28.29 -12.26 3.81
C ASN A 75 26.96 -12.03 3.06
N PHE A 76 26.94 -11.16 2.04
CA PHE A 76 25.75 -10.79 1.28
C PHE A 76 25.86 -11.14 -0.21
N MET A 77 26.08 -12.43 -0.50
CA MET A 77 26.05 -12.93 -1.88
C MET A 77 24.59 -13.15 -2.31
N GLY A 78 24.11 -12.29 -3.21
CA GLY A 78 22.74 -12.36 -3.70
C GLY A 78 22.50 -13.53 -4.67
N VAL A 79 21.23 -13.79 -4.95
CA VAL A 79 20.77 -14.76 -5.96
C VAL A 79 20.22 -14.01 -7.18
N GLU A 80 20.34 -14.60 -8.37
CA GLU A 80 19.71 -14.06 -9.58
C GLU A 80 18.20 -14.35 -9.56
N ALA A 81 17.40 -13.33 -9.87
CA ALA A 81 15.96 -13.49 -10.04
C ALA A 81 15.69 -13.97 -11.48
N GLY A 82 15.49 -15.27 -11.64
CA GLY A 82 15.10 -15.93 -12.88
C GLY A 82 13.63 -16.33 -12.91
#